data_AF-A0A535L969-F1
#
_entry.id   AF-A0A535L969-F1
#
_cell.length_a   1.000
_cell.length_b   1.000
_cell.length_c   1.000
_cell.angle_alpha   90.00
_cell.angle_beta   90.00
_cell.angle_gamma   90.00
#
_symmetry.space_group_name_H-M   'P 1'
#
loop_
_entity.id
_entity.type
_entity.pdbx_description
1 polymer ?
#
loop_
_entity_poly.entity_id
_entity_poly.type
_entity_poly.pdbx_seq_one_letter_code
_entity_poly.pdbx_strand_id
1 'polypeptide(L)'
;MTTRRPIDATTTKRQIKLTCFQKNSVAKSDTFSQKSIASLEPGGHPLASKSAKRAHLLQTLQLKHLKQLKQLKHLKQVRQVRQVRQTASSILKRSEHVQPSHRHIKMSHMQKSSAYSTMDTNSKIASLSEVITMHRRAPGFHPGLMTDMYHPDSAYVSWLTGLNGLTTFDLYTRSAPFGGAYLLVAGLEAAMEFVQAFRYTPDEIKFLSHIRDYDSAFLDELASLRFTGEILALPEGSIAFPNEPLMRVTAPFREAILLEAGLLQAVNLATLIATKASRIVYAAQKGRLRRVAEFAFRRAQEPLTVARSSYIGGCASTSLLLAAYEYRLPATGTVPHALIELFPTEEEAFEAIANAYNRYTLLLDTYNPRNAIQTAIEVALRTQETLGHTLAAVRLDSGDIVADSIYIRDKLDKAGLSSVRILASGDLDEWKITELLEAGAAIDSFGVGTALGSGSGSPELGIPGGALGAVYKEVWYVDETGTEFPKVKIAGSKSTFPGKKEIYRHPQWEEDVIQLAHEPRPENYHRLFRPVMRNGEMIPGSLPPLSEVRELAQQNLEMLPARYRALIVEEPYPVRFSEGLQALRMQASQLVNKPVQE
;
A
#
# COMPACT_ATOMS: atom_id res chain seq x y z
N MET A 1 -47.87 17.98 -35.18
CA MET A 1 -48.51 19.00 -36.04
C MET A 1 -49.33 19.87 -35.09
N THR A 2 -48.95 21.09 -34.74
CA THR A 2 -48.76 22.26 -35.61
C THR A 2 -47.70 23.20 -35.02
N THR A 3 -46.99 23.84 -35.93
CA THR A 3 -45.89 24.78 -35.75
C THR A 3 -46.40 26.20 -35.46
N ARG A 4 -45.65 26.98 -34.66
CA ARG A 4 -45.14 28.32 -35.00
C ARG A 4 -44.37 28.96 -33.83
N ARG A 5 -43.10 29.25 -34.10
CA ARG A 5 -42.21 30.30 -33.53
C ARG A 5 -41.91 31.27 -34.70
N PRO A 6 -41.17 32.39 -34.55
CA PRO A 6 -40.91 33.27 -33.39
C PRO A 6 -41.04 34.77 -33.75
N ILE A 7 -40.86 35.68 -32.79
CA ILE A 7 -40.37 37.04 -33.04
C ILE A 7 -39.25 37.36 -32.05
N ASP A 8 -38.17 37.90 -32.60
CA ASP A 8 -36.89 38.26 -32.00
C ASP A 8 -36.85 39.79 -31.82
N ALA A 9 -36.25 40.30 -30.74
CA ALA A 9 -35.88 41.71 -30.61
C ALA A 9 -34.76 41.88 -29.58
N THR A 10 -33.56 42.09 -30.11
CA THR A 10 -32.35 42.59 -29.45
C THR A 10 -32.49 44.08 -29.10
N THR A 11 -31.89 44.56 -28.00
CA THR A 11 -31.05 45.78 -27.95
C THR A 11 -30.27 45.91 -26.61
N THR A 12 -29.03 46.31 -26.80
CA THR A 12 -27.81 46.49 -25.99
C THR A 12 -27.80 47.69 -25.00
N LYS A 13 -27.07 47.56 -23.87
CA LYS A 13 -26.02 48.47 -23.29
C LYS A 13 -25.73 48.06 -21.82
N ARG A 14 -24.57 47.51 -21.41
CA ARG A 14 -23.19 48.05 -21.20
C ARG A 14 -23.06 49.26 -20.25
N GLN A 15 -22.54 49.03 -19.04
CA GLN A 15 -21.41 49.76 -18.37
C GLN A 15 -20.92 48.95 -17.13
N ILE A 16 -19.73 48.35 -17.14
CA ILE A 16 -18.43 48.81 -16.57
C ILE A 16 -18.37 48.86 -15.03
N LYS A 17 -17.61 47.93 -14.42
CA LYS A 17 -16.46 48.24 -13.54
C LYS A 17 -15.52 47.03 -13.34
N LEU A 18 -14.23 47.28 -13.60
CA LEU A 18 -13.04 46.52 -13.18
C LEU A 18 -13.02 46.37 -11.64
N THR A 19 -12.37 45.41 -10.96
CA THR A 19 -11.04 44.78 -11.04
C THR A 19 -11.08 43.65 -9.99
N CYS A 20 -10.48 42.46 -10.11
CA CYS A 20 -9.07 42.21 -9.79
C CYS A 20 -8.68 40.75 -10.16
N PHE A 21 -7.40 40.58 -10.47
CA PHE A 21 -6.77 39.46 -11.18
C PHE A 21 -5.81 38.69 -10.24
N GLN A 22 -5.40 37.48 -10.67
CA GLN A 22 -4.34 36.56 -10.17
C GLN A 22 -4.86 35.38 -9.28
N LYS A 23 -4.51 34.11 -9.51
CA LYS A 23 -3.53 33.46 -10.42
C LYS A 23 -3.85 31.96 -10.58
N ASN A 24 -3.91 31.54 -11.84
CA ASN A 24 -3.31 30.39 -12.54
C ASN A 24 -3.32 28.94 -12.01
N SER A 25 -4.11 28.16 -12.75
CA SER A 25 -3.82 26.83 -13.31
C SER A 25 -2.40 26.61 -13.84
N VAL A 26 -1.86 25.40 -13.63
CA VAL A 26 -0.86 24.77 -14.50
C VAL A 26 -1.28 23.31 -14.71
N ALA A 27 -1.58 22.97 -15.96
CA ALA A 27 -1.69 21.61 -16.44
C ALA A 27 -0.90 21.49 -17.75
N LYS A 28 -0.14 20.39 -17.84
CA LYS A 28 0.30 19.66 -19.04
C LYS A 28 1.32 20.34 -19.97
N SER A 29 2.53 19.77 -19.98
CA SER A 29 3.32 19.60 -21.20
C SER A 29 4.29 18.42 -21.05
N ASP A 30 4.02 17.34 -21.78
CA ASP A 30 4.98 16.32 -22.19
C ASP A 30 4.82 16.20 -23.71
N THR A 31 5.85 16.67 -24.44
CA THR A 31 6.82 15.87 -25.20
C THR A 31 6.25 15.23 -26.46
N PHE A 32 6.57 15.83 -27.61
CA PHE A 32 6.63 15.12 -28.89
C PHE A 32 7.98 15.35 -29.55
N SER A 33 8.51 14.21 -29.98
CA SER A 33 9.85 13.92 -30.48
C SER A 33 10.19 14.63 -31.80
N GLN A 34 11.47 15.00 -31.94
CA GLN A 34 12.09 15.39 -33.19
C GLN A 34 12.31 14.15 -34.08
N LYS A 35 11.66 14.09 -35.24
CA LYS A 35 12.24 13.65 -36.53
C LYS A 35 11.20 13.78 -37.65
N SER A 36 11.70 14.05 -38.86
CA SER A 36 11.01 14.22 -40.15
C SER A 36 10.17 15.49 -40.34
N ILE A 37 10.68 16.44 -41.12
CA ILE A 37 10.30 16.65 -42.53
C ILE A 37 11.22 17.73 -43.09
N ALA A 38 12.02 17.33 -44.08
CA ALA A 38 12.72 18.22 -44.99
C ALA A 38 11.77 18.66 -46.12
N SER A 39 12.11 19.77 -46.77
CA SER A 39 11.51 20.39 -47.97
C SER A 39 10.34 21.36 -47.74
N LEU A 40 10.65 22.66 -47.87
CA LEU A 40 10.02 23.65 -48.76
C LEU A 40 10.56 25.06 -48.43
N GLU A 41 11.19 25.73 -49.40
CA GLU A 41 11.54 27.16 -49.35
C GLU A 41 10.34 28.08 -49.73
N PRO A 42 10.46 29.42 -49.92
CA PRO A 42 10.15 30.39 -48.88
C PRO A 42 9.06 31.41 -49.32
N GLY A 43 8.11 31.70 -48.44
CA GLY A 43 7.13 32.78 -48.60
C GLY A 43 6.98 33.57 -47.31
N GLY A 44 7.37 34.85 -47.32
CA GLY A 44 7.54 35.66 -46.11
C GLY A 44 6.26 36.15 -45.43
N HIS A 45 6.39 36.46 -44.14
CA HIS A 45 5.65 37.57 -43.50
C HIS A 45 6.37 38.06 -42.21
N PRO A 46 6.47 39.39 -41.95
CA PRO A 46 7.42 39.97 -40.99
C PRO A 46 6.88 40.14 -39.55
N LEU A 47 5.95 39.28 -39.11
CA LEU A 47 5.33 39.39 -37.77
C LEU A 47 5.69 38.24 -36.82
N ALA A 48 6.24 37.13 -37.31
CA ALA A 48 6.65 35.98 -36.47
C ALA A 48 8.05 36.15 -35.82
N SER A 49 8.90 37.06 -36.31
CA SER A 49 10.29 37.18 -35.84
C SER A 49 10.45 37.94 -34.51
N LYS A 50 9.49 38.79 -34.12
CA LYS A 50 9.54 39.57 -32.88
C LYS A 50 9.07 38.78 -31.65
N SER A 51 8.08 37.89 -31.78
CA SER A 51 7.62 37.07 -30.63
C SER A 51 8.62 35.95 -30.31
N ALA A 52 9.22 35.33 -31.33
CA ALA A 52 10.25 34.30 -31.16
C ALA A 52 11.51 34.85 -30.47
N LYS A 53 11.98 36.04 -30.85
CA LYS A 53 13.11 36.71 -30.18
C LYS A 53 12.81 37.06 -28.71
N ARG A 54 11.56 37.44 -28.40
CA ARG A 54 11.14 37.78 -27.03
C ARG A 54 11.01 36.54 -26.14
N ALA A 55 10.51 35.43 -26.69
CA ALA A 55 10.45 34.13 -26.01
C ALA A 55 11.86 33.58 -25.70
N HIS A 56 12.78 33.68 -26.66
CA HIS A 56 14.17 33.24 -26.47
C HIS A 56 14.91 34.07 -25.41
N LEU A 57 14.68 35.39 -25.37
CA LEU A 57 15.26 36.27 -24.36
C LEU A 57 14.73 35.93 -22.94
N LEU A 58 13.43 35.67 -22.80
CA LEU A 58 12.81 35.28 -21.54
C LEU A 58 13.33 33.94 -21.01
N GLN A 59 13.49 32.95 -21.90
CA GLN A 59 14.02 31.64 -21.54
C GLN A 59 15.50 31.73 -21.12
N THR A 60 16.28 32.58 -21.79
CA THR A 60 17.69 32.84 -21.45
C THR A 60 17.83 33.53 -20.09
N LEU A 61 16.94 34.48 -19.77
CA LEU A 61 16.90 35.15 -18.47
C LEU A 61 16.49 34.20 -17.35
N GLN A 62 15.50 33.33 -17.57
CA GLN A 62 15.09 32.31 -16.60
C GLN A 62 16.23 31.31 -16.30
N LEU A 63 16.96 30.86 -17.32
CA LEU A 63 18.11 29.98 -17.16
C LEU A 63 19.26 30.65 -16.39
N LYS A 64 19.54 31.93 -16.64
CA LYS A 64 20.52 32.71 -15.85
C LYS A 64 20.10 32.84 -14.39
N HIS A 65 18.82 33.11 -14.13
CA HIS A 65 18.29 33.23 -12.78
C HIS A 65 18.35 31.88 -12.02
N LEU A 66 18.04 30.76 -12.69
CA LEU A 66 18.16 29.42 -12.11
C LEU A 66 19.62 29.07 -11.75
N LYS A 67 20.59 29.46 -12.59
CA LYS A 67 22.02 29.25 -12.31
C LYS A 67 22.48 30.07 -11.09
N GLN A 68 22.05 31.33 -10.96
CA GLN A 68 22.33 32.14 -9.77
C GLN A 68 21.71 31.54 -8.49
N LEU A 69 20.47 31.05 -8.56
CA LEU A 69 19.83 30.39 -7.41
C LEU A 69 20.54 29.10 -6.99
N LYS A 70 21.05 28.31 -7.95
CA LYS A 70 21.87 27.13 -7.65
C LYS A 70 23.21 27.50 -7.00
N GLN A 71 23.90 28.54 -7.47
CA GLN A 71 25.12 29.04 -6.83
C GLN A 71 24.88 29.55 -5.40
N LEU A 72 23.78 30.29 -5.17
CA LEU A 72 23.42 30.78 -3.84
C LEU A 72 23.06 29.65 -2.86
N LYS A 73 22.37 28.59 -3.33
CA LYS A 73 22.12 27.39 -2.52
C LYS A 73 23.41 26.68 -2.15
N HIS A 74 24.34 26.53 -3.10
CA HIS A 74 25.62 25.88 -2.84
C HIS A 74 26.48 26.68 -1.84
N LEU A 75 26.52 28.01 -1.95
CA LEU A 75 27.22 28.89 -1.00
C LEU A 75 26.63 28.83 0.41
N LYS A 76 25.30 28.74 0.56
CA LYS A 76 24.66 28.54 1.87
C LYS A 76 25.03 27.19 2.48
N GLN A 77 25.04 26.14 1.68
CA GLN A 77 25.38 24.78 2.14
C GLN A 77 26.85 24.69 2.58
N VAL A 78 27.78 25.31 1.84
CA VAL A 78 29.21 25.38 2.22
C VAL A 78 29.41 26.18 3.51
N ARG A 79 28.68 27.27 3.73
CA ARG A 79 28.72 28.03 5.01
C ARG A 79 28.21 27.19 6.18
N GLN A 80 27.13 26.43 5.99
CA GLN A 80 26.55 25.58 7.03
C GLN A 80 27.51 24.45 7.44
N VAL A 81 28.19 23.82 6.47
CA VAL A 81 29.21 22.79 6.73
C VAL A 81 30.44 23.36 7.46
N ARG A 82 30.87 24.59 7.11
CA ARG A 82 31.97 25.26 7.83
C ARG A 82 31.61 25.59 9.28
N GLN A 83 30.38 26.02 9.53
CA GLN A 83 29.90 26.34 10.87
C GLN A 83 29.85 25.08 11.76
N VAL A 84 29.32 23.97 11.23
CA VAL A 84 29.30 22.67 11.94
C VAL A 84 30.73 22.18 12.26
N ARG A 85 31.68 22.32 11.34
CA ARG A 85 33.09 21.96 11.58
C ARG A 85 33.76 22.83 12.65
N GLN A 86 33.48 24.12 12.68
CA GLN A 86 33.99 25.02 13.73
C GLN A 86 33.43 24.67 15.11
N THR A 87 32.14 24.35 15.20
CA THR A 87 31.51 23.92 16.45
C THR A 87 32.09 22.59 16.93
N ALA A 88 32.24 21.59 16.05
CA ALA A 88 32.84 20.30 16.38
C ALA A 88 34.30 20.41 16.86
N SER A 89 35.10 21.28 16.22
CA SER A 89 36.49 21.51 16.62
C SER A 89 36.61 22.22 17.98
N SER A 90 35.64 23.07 18.34
CA SER A 90 35.58 23.71 19.66
C SER A 90 35.20 22.74 20.80
N ILE A 91 34.42 21.70 20.48
CA ILE A 91 34.02 20.65 21.42
C ILE A 91 35.18 19.70 21.69
N LEU A 92 35.91 19.29 20.66
CA LEU A 92 37.09 18.40 20.79
C LEU A 92 38.24 19.05 21.58
N LYS A 93 38.46 20.37 21.46
CA LYS A 93 39.47 21.08 22.27
C LYS A 93 39.11 21.20 23.76
N ARG A 94 37.84 20.99 24.14
CA ARG A 94 37.41 21.01 25.55
C ARG A 94 37.52 19.65 26.23
N SER A 95 37.73 18.56 25.49
CA SER A 95 37.85 17.20 26.04
C SER A 95 39.29 16.71 26.29
N GLU A 96 40.32 17.47 25.91
CA GLU A 96 41.74 17.05 26.02
C GLU A 96 42.46 17.47 27.33
N HIS A 97 41.74 17.95 28.34
CA HIS A 97 42.31 18.27 29.66
C HIS A 97 41.69 17.48 30.80
N VAL A 98 41.86 16.15 30.76
CA VAL A 98 41.81 15.29 31.97
C VAL A 98 42.83 14.17 31.80
N GLN A 99 44.04 14.32 32.38
CA GLN A 99 45.00 13.21 32.55
C GLN A 99 44.76 12.51 33.89
N PRO A 100 44.80 11.17 33.98
CA PRO A 100 44.87 10.47 35.25
C PRO A 100 46.31 10.07 35.58
N SER A 101 46.79 10.42 36.78
CA SER A 101 47.99 9.84 37.39
C SER A 101 47.61 8.78 38.41
N HIS A 102 48.22 7.60 38.28
CA HIS A 102 48.08 6.48 39.21
C HIS A 102 49.00 6.65 40.44
N ARG A 103 48.49 6.38 41.64
CA ARG A 103 49.26 5.82 42.76
C ARG A 103 48.35 5.11 43.77
N HIS A 104 48.69 3.85 44.05
CA HIS A 104 48.16 3.00 45.13
C HIS A 104 48.45 3.58 46.52
N ILE A 105 47.47 3.63 47.44
CA ILE A 105 47.65 3.44 48.90
C ILE A 105 46.39 2.77 49.52
N LYS A 106 46.68 1.93 50.52
CA LYS A 106 45.90 0.95 51.30
C LYS A 106 44.61 1.44 52.00
N MET A 107 43.73 0.48 52.28
CA MET A 107 42.61 0.57 53.23
C MET A 107 43.09 0.56 54.70
N SER A 108 42.54 1.45 55.54
CA SER A 108 41.90 1.11 56.84
C SER A 108 41.35 2.33 57.60
N HIS A 109 40.27 2.07 58.34
CA HIS A 109 39.68 2.76 59.51
C HIS A 109 38.69 3.95 59.40
N MET A 110 37.50 3.66 59.97
CA MET A 110 36.46 4.44 60.66
C MET A 110 36.71 5.93 60.96
N GLN A 111 35.70 6.78 60.71
CA GLN A 111 34.89 7.48 61.75
C GLN A 111 33.77 8.36 61.16
N LYS A 112 32.89 8.83 62.06
CA LYS A 112 31.50 9.30 61.92
C LYS A 112 31.31 10.75 61.40
N SER A 113 30.06 11.02 61.00
CA SER A 113 29.31 12.32 60.96
C SER A 113 29.83 13.37 59.96
N SER A 114 29.01 14.06 59.16
CA SER A 114 27.88 14.92 59.53
C SER A 114 27.04 15.23 58.29
N ALA A 115 25.72 15.31 58.46
CA ALA A 115 24.76 15.78 57.47
C ALA A 115 24.99 17.26 57.09
N TYR A 116 24.68 17.64 55.84
CA TYR A 116 23.96 18.87 55.48
C TYR A 116 23.57 18.88 53.98
N SER A 117 22.27 19.01 53.73
CA SER A 117 21.55 19.42 52.50
C SER A 117 21.99 18.90 51.12
N THR A 118 21.40 17.78 50.69
CA THR A 118 21.17 17.46 49.27
C THR A 118 19.76 16.88 49.07
N MET A 119 18.75 17.55 49.63
CA MET A 119 17.37 17.35 49.19
C MET A 119 16.99 18.54 48.31
N ASP A 120 16.60 18.24 47.07
CA ASP A 120 15.90 19.08 46.07
C ASP A 120 16.59 19.30 44.70
N THR A 121 17.71 18.62 44.43
CA THR A 121 18.29 18.57 43.07
C THR A 121 18.11 17.21 42.38
N ASN A 122 18.08 16.11 43.13
CA ASN A 122 17.98 14.76 42.54
C ASN A 122 16.57 14.42 42.01
N SER A 123 15.49 15.00 42.55
CA SER A 123 14.12 14.78 42.03
C SER A 123 13.88 15.52 40.71
N LYS A 124 14.38 16.76 40.60
CA LYS A 124 14.30 17.55 39.36
C LYS A 124 15.21 16.99 38.27
N ILE A 125 16.40 16.50 38.61
CA ILE A 125 17.31 15.86 37.65
C ILE A 125 16.76 14.50 37.20
N ALA A 126 16.08 13.72 38.04
CA ALA A 126 15.38 12.51 37.62
C ALA A 126 14.21 12.80 36.67
N SER A 127 13.42 13.86 36.95
CA SER A 127 12.32 14.29 36.06
C SER A 127 12.82 14.87 34.74
N LEU A 128 13.96 15.56 34.74
CA LEU A 128 14.60 16.08 33.52
C LEU A 128 15.32 14.98 32.75
N SER A 129 15.89 13.97 33.42
CA SER A 129 16.46 12.81 32.71
C SER A 129 15.36 11.97 32.07
N GLU A 130 14.18 11.80 32.67
CA GLU A 130 13.04 11.16 32.00
C GLU A 130 12.53 11.96 30.79
N VAL A 131 12.45 13.30 30.90
CA VAL A 131 12.01 14.18 29.79
C VAL A 131 13.07 14.29 28.68
N ILE A 132 14.37 14.18 29.00
CA ILE A 132 15.49 14.23 28.03
C ILE A 132 15.76 12.85 27.42
N THR A 133 15.21 11.80 28.00
CA THR A 133 15.30 10.43 27.49
C THR A 133 14.07 10.11 26.63
N MET A 134 13.74 10.96 25.65
CA MET A 134 13.06 10.50 24.43
C MET A 134 14.05 9.61 23.67
N HIS A 135 14.34 8.44 24.24
CA HIS A 135 15.02 7.39 23.53
C HIS A 135 14.23 7.13 22.26
N ARG A 136 14.95 7.14 21.14
CA ARG A 136 14.48 6.71 19.81
C ARG A 136 14.10 5.23 19.87
N ARG A 137 13.08 4.87 20.65
CA ARG A 137 12.44 3.57 20.61
C ARG A 137 11.57 3.54 19.36
N ALA A 138 11.52 2.40 18.70
CA ALA A 138 10.48 2.15 17.73
C ALA A 138 9.12 2.46 18.39
N PRO A 139 8.17 3.08 17.68
CA PRO A 139 6.83 3.32 18.21
C PRO A 139 6.29 2.02 18.81
N GLY A 140 5.77 2.09 20.04
CA GLY A 140 5.08 0.95 20.64
C GLY A 140 3.80 0.61 19.87
N PHE A 141 3.32 -0.63 20.00
CA PHE A 141 2.00 -0.99 19.50
C PHE A 141 0.95 -0.53 20.52
N HIS A 142 0.13 0.44 20.12
CA HIS A 142 -0.90 1.09 20.94
C HIS A 142 -2.28 0.98 20.29
N PRO A 143 -2.95 -0.18 20.35
CA PRO A 143 -4.21 -0.43 19.65
C PRO A 143 -5.29 0.62 19.90
N GLY A 144 -5.46 1.07 21.15
CA GLY A 144 -6.44 2.11 21.49
C GLY A 144 -6.18 3.47 20.81
N LEU A 145 -4.93 3.75 20.45
CA LEU A 145 -4.53 4.97 19.73
C LEU A 145 -4.38 4.79 18.21
N MET A 146 -4.61 3.59 17.67
CA MET A 146 -4.66 3.34 16.22
C MET A 146 -6.01 3.78 15.65
N THR A 147 -6.37 5.03 15.91
CA THR A 147 -7.62 5.66 15.55
C THR A 147 -7.41 7.12 15.20
N ASP A 148 -8.26 7.69 14.34
CA ASP A 148 -8.24 9.14 14.10
C ASP A 148 -8.90 9.88 15.26
N MET A 149 -8.47 11.12 15.54
CA MET A 149 -8.98 11.94 16.66
C MET A 149 -10.51 12.09 16.70
N TYR A 150 -11.17 12.08 15.54
CA TYR A 150 -12.63 12.22 15.51
C TYR A 150 -13.37 11.00 16.06
N HIS A 151 -12.75 9.82 16.17
CA HIS A 151 -13.41 8.63 16.72
C HIS A 151 -13.60 8.73 18.24
N PRO A 152 -12.59 9.03 19.08
CA PRO A 152 -12.82 9.26 20.50
C PRO A 152 -13.70 10.50 20.74
N ASP A 153 -13.60 11.55 19.92
CA ASP A 153 -14.55 12.68 19.99
C ASP A 153 -16.00 12.22 19.73
N SER A 154 -16.21 11.36 18.72
CA SER A 154 -17.54 10.81 18.39
C SER A 154 -18.06 9.88 19.48
N ALA A 155 -17.18 9.05 20.05
CA ALA A 155 -17.52 8.19 21.18
C ALA A 155 -17.90 9.03 22.41
N TYR A 156 -17.20 10.14 22.66
CA TYR A 156 -17.53 11.06 23.75
C TYR A 156 -18.88 11.76 23.56
N VAL A 157 -19.20 12.21 22.33
CA VAL A 157 -20.51 12.78 22.03
C VAL A 157 -21.62 11.73 22.20
N SER A 158 -21.39 10.50 21.77
CA SER A 158 -22.29 9.36 22.03
C SER A 158 -22.48 9.13 23.53
N TRP A 159 -21.41 9.22 24.32
CA TRP A 159 -21.47 9.09 25.77
C TRP A 159 -22.30 10.19 26.42
N LEU A 160 -22.06 11.47 26.08
CA LEU A 160 -22.81 12.61 26.59
C LEU A 160 -24.31 12.58 26.23
N THR A 161 -24.64 12.07 25.05
CA THR A 161 -26.02 11.99 24.56
C THR A 161 -26.74 10.71 25.00
N GLY A 162 -26.03 9.77 25.62
CA GLY A 162 -26.55 8.46 26.00
C GLY A 162 -26.80 7.50 24.83
N LEU A 163 -26.45 7.89 23.60
CA LEU A 163 -26.68 7.09 22.39
C LEU A 163 -25.58 6.04 22.21
N ASN A 164 -25.79 4.83 22.71
CA ASN A 164 -24.86 3.69 22.60
C ASN A 164 -25.53 2.41 22.08
N GLY A 165 -26.69 2.53 21.46
CA GLY A 165 -27.42 1.41 20.88
C GLY A 165 -26.59 0.52 19.95
N LEU A 166 -27.14 -0.66 19.65
CA LEU A 166 -26.49 -1.65 18.81
C LEU A 166 -26.47 -1.16 17.36
N THR A 167 -25.29 -0.93 16.81
CA THR A 167 -25.11 -0.45 15.45
C THR A 167 -24.42 -1.48 14.57
N THR A 168 -24.71 -1.44 13.27
CA THR A 168 -24.05 -2.26 12.27
C THR A 168 -23.35 -1.37 11.25
N PHE A 169 -22.08 -1.68 11.00
CA PHE A 169 -21.28 -1.10 9.94
C PHE A 169 -20.89 -2.16 8.91
N ASP A 170 -20.83 -1.75 7.64
CA ASP A 170 -20.21 -2.54 6.58
C ASP A 170 -18.91 -1.87 6.10
N LEU A 171 -17.87 -2.68 5.92
CA LEU A 171 -16.60 -2.32 5.28
C LEU A 171 -16.61 -2.80 3.84
N TYR A 172 -16.51 -1.90 2.86
CA TYR A 172 -16.58 -2.25 1.44
C TYR A 172 -15.85 -1.24 0.54
N THR A 173 -15.64 -1.60 -0.72
CA THR A 173 -15.05 -0.70 -1.75
C THR A 173 -16.10 -0.29 -2.77
N ARG A 174 -15.95 0.88 -3.40
CA ARG A 174 -16.89 1.33 -4.47
C ARG A 174 -16.45 0.95 -5.87
N SER A 175 -15.19 0.56 -6.01
CA SER A 175 -14.55 0.22 -7.27
C SER A 175 -13.48 -0.82 -7.00
N ALA A 176 -13.22 -1.67 -7.98
CA ALA A 176 -12.06 -2.54 -7.97
C ALA A 176 -10.81 -1.73 -8.33
N PRO A 177 -9.64 -2.05 -7.76
CA PRO A 177 -8.41 -1.33 -8.06
C PRO A 177 -7.90 -1.70 -9.46
N PHE A 178 -6.96 -0.89 -9.97
CA PHE A 178 -6.17 -1.21 -11.17
C PHE A 178 -6.96 -1.39 -12.48
N GLY A 179 -8.20 -0.91 -12.54
CA GLY A 179 -9.07 -1.08 -13.72
C GLY A 179 -9.55 -2.53 -13.92
N GLY A 180 -9.31 -3.42 -12.94
CA GLY A 180 -9.81 -4.79 -12.96
C GLY A 180 -11.27 -4.91 -12.50
N ALA A 181 -11.81 -6.13 -12.51
CA ALA A 181 -13.17 -6.39 -12.03
C ALA A 181 -13.26 -6.62 -10.52
N TYR A 182 -12.21 -7.17 -9.90
CA TYR A 182 -12.33 -7.87 -8.62
C TYR A 182 -11.36 -7.38 -7.55
N LEU A 183 -11.62 -7.82 -6.33
CA LEU A 183 -10.76 -7.71 -5.16
C LEU A 183 -10.43 -9.13 -4.68
N LEU A 184 -9.15 -9.41 -4.43
CA LEU A 184 -8.75 -10.61 -3.71
C LEU A 184 -8.66 -10.27 -2.22
N VAL A 185 -9.63 -10.71 -1.44
CA VAL A 185 -9.81 -10.34 -0.03
C VAL A 185 -8.66 -10.86 0.81
N ALA A 186 -8.02 -9.97 1.58
CA ALA A 186 -6.95 -10.29 2.52
C ALA A 186 -6.94 -9.30 3.69
N GLY A 187 -6.26 -9.65 4.78
CA GLY A 187 -6.06 -8.81 5.96
C GLY A 187 -7.06 -9.02 7.10
N LEU A 188 -7.87 -10.09 7.04
CA LEU A 188 -8.79 -10.46 8.12
C LEU A 188 -8.03 -10.84 9.40
N GLU A 189 -6.94 -11.59 9.28
CA GLU A 189 -6.08 -11.98 10.40
C GLU A 189 -5.57 -10.74 11.15
N ALA A 190 -4.93 -9.80 10.44
CA ALA A 190 -4.45 -8.55 11.03
C ALA A 190 -5.58 -7.69 11.63
N ALA A 191 -6.75 -7.67 10.98
CA ALA A 191 -7.92 -6.98 11.50
C ALA A 191 -8.41 -7.61 12.82
N MET A 192 -8.43 -8.93 12.92
CA MET A 192 -8.88 -9.63 14.13
C MET A 192 -7.84 -9.51 15.26
N GLU A 193 -6.54 -9.60 14.95
CA GLU A 193 -5.47 -9.30 15.90
C GLU A 193 -5.61 -7.89 16.49
N PHE A 194 -5.91 -6.90 15.64
CA PHE A 194 -6.21 -5.53 16.08
C PHE A 194 -7.41 -5.48 17.02
N VAL A 195 -8.55 -6.09 16.65
CA VAL A 195 -9.78 -6.09 17.47
C VAL A 195 -9.54 -6.77 18.83
N GLN A 196 -8.86 -7.92 18.86
CA GLN A 196 -8.53 -8.62 20.10
C GLN A 196 -7.56 -7.83 20.99
N ALA A 197 -6.63 -7.09 20.38
CA ALA A 197 -5.68 -6.27 21.09
C ALA A 197 -6.28 -4.92 21.53
N PHE A 198 -7.41 -4.49 20.97
CA PHE A 198 -8.00 -3.18 21.18
C PHE A 198 -8.37 -2.94 22.65
N ARG A 199 -7.61 -2.05 23.28
CA ARG A 199 -7.81 -1.56 24.64
C ARG A 199 -7.02 -0.28 24.82
N TYR A 200 -7.44 0.54 25.77
CA TYR A 200 -6.65 1.69 26.23
C TYR A 200 -5.78 1.30 27.42
N THR A 201 -4.50 1.65 27.36
CA THR A 201 -3.60 1.52 28.52
C THR A 201 -3.73 2.73 29.45
N PRO A 202 -3.30 2.64 30.73
CA PRO A 202 -3.33 3.78 31.64
C PRO A 202 -2.60 5.02 31.12
N ASP A 203 -1.46 4.81 30.42
CA ASP A 203 -0.69 5.90 29.82
C ASP A 203 -1.43 6.55 28.63
N GLU A 204 -2.16 5.75 27.85
CA GLU A 204 -2.99 6.25 26.74
C GLU A 204 -4.20 7.02 27.25
N ILE A 205 -4.85 6.56 28.31
CA ILE A 205 -5.94 7.29 28.97
C ILE A 205 -5.44 8.62 29.51
N LYS A 206 -4.29 8.61 30.19
CA LYS A 206 -3.63 9.84 30.64
C LYS A 206 -3.33 10.74 29.45
N PHE A 207 -2.80 10.22 28.34
CA PHE A 207 -2.58 11.03 27.15
C PHE A 207 -3.87 11.68 26.62
N LEU A 208 -4.96 10.90 26.50
CA LEU A 208 -6.27 11.41 26.05
C LEU A 208 -6.78 12.55 26.95
N SER A 209 -6.61 12.42 28.27
CA SER A 209 -7.01 13.45 29.24
C SER A 209 -6.23 14.77 29.11
N HIS A 210 -5.05 14.75 28.47
CA HIS A 210 -4.24 15.97 28.27
C HIS A 210 -4.53 16.64 26.92
N ILE A 211 -4.96 15.89 25.91
CA ILE A 211 -5.21 16.45 24.58
C ILE A 211 -6.64 16.94 24.42
N ARG A 212 -7.57 16.50 25.27
CA ARG A 212 -8.96 16.93 25.22
C ARG A 212 -9.66 16.92 26.58
N ASP A 213 -10.64 17.81 26.71
CA ASP A 213 -11.44 18.01 27.92
C ASP A 213 -12.53 16.93 28.07
N TYR A 214 -12.11 15.67 28.07
CA TYR A 214 -12.99 14.53 28.32
C TYR A 214 -13.34 14.44 29.80
N ASP A 215 -14.61 14.17 30.11
CA ASP A 215 -15.02 13.83 31.47
C ASP A 215 -14.27 12.59 31.98
N SER A 216 -13.88 12.61 33.26
CA SER A 216 -13.15 11.50 33.88
C SER A 216 -13.94 10.19 33.83
N ALA A 217 -15.27 10.25 33.96
CA ALA A 217 -16.13 9.08 33.87
C ALA A 217 -16.14 8.44 32.47
N PHE A 218 -16.01 9.23 31.40
CA PHE A 218 -15.85 8.69 30.04
C PHE A 218 -14.48 8.03 29.87
N LEU A 219 -13.42 8.64 30.40
CA LEU A 219 -12.09 8.05 30.39
C LEU A 219 -12.03 6.73 31.15
N ASP A 220 -12.74 6.61 32.27
CA ASP A 220 -12.90 5.37 33.02
C ASP A 220 -13.62 4.29 32.18
N GLU A 221 -14.65 4.69 31.41
CA GLU A 221 -15.31 3.78 30.47
C GLU A 221 -14.33 3.28 29.40
N LEU A 222 -13.57 4.16 28.76
CA LEU A 222 -12.56 3.79 27.76
C LEU A 222 -11.51 2.82 28.33
N ALA A 223 -11.07 3.01 29.56
CA ALA A 223 -10.10 2.12 30.21
C ALA A 223 -10.62 0.68 30.32
N SER A 224 -11.93 0.54 30.58
CA SER A 224 -12.61 -0.76 30.70
C SER A 224 -13.11 -1.34 29.38
N LEU A 225 -13.20 -0.52 28.32
CA LEU A 225 -13.82 -0.89 27.06
C LEU A 225 -13.14 -2.11 26.42
N ARG A 226 -13.93 -3.09 26.04
CA ARG A 226 -13.54 -4.26 25.25
C ARG A 226 -14.56 -4.47 24.16
N PHE A 227 -14.14 -5.04 23.03
CA PHE A 227 -15.09 -5.40 21.98
C PHE A 227 -15.98 -6.57 22.43
N THR A 228 -17.28 -6.40 22.33
CA THR A 228 -18.32 -7.37 22.71
C THR A 228 -19.22 -7.75 21.55
N GLY A 229 -18.97 -7.20 20.36
CA GLY A 229 -19.82 -7.35 19.19
C GLY A 229 -19.68 -8.66 18.41
N GLU A 230 -20.32 -8.69 17.24
CA GLU A 230 -20.23 -9.71 16.21
C GLU A 230 -19.47 -9.17 14.99
N ILE A 231 -18.62 -10.01 14.40
CA ILE A 231 -17.97 -9.73 13.11
C ILE A 231 -18.27 -10.87 12.14
N LEU A 232 -18.81 -10.52 10.98
CA LEU A 232 -18.94 -11.39 9.81
C LEU A 232 -17.98 -10.89 8.73
N ALA A 233 -17.25 -11.77 8.08
CA ALA A 233 -16.34 -11.37 7.00
C ALA A 233 -16.32 -12.40 5.87
N LEU A 234 -15.88 -11.95 4.70
CA LEU A 234 -15.46 -12.87 3.65
C LEU A 234 -14.16 -13.55 4.11
N PRO A 235 -14.02 -14.87 3.94
CA PRO A 235 -12.75 -15.55 4.19
C PRO A 235 -11.61 -14.92 3.38
N GLU A 236 -10.40 -14.82 3.94
CA GLU A 236 -9.23 -14.41 3.14
C GLU A 236 -9.00 -15.38 1.98
N GLY A 237 -8.62 -14.86 0.82
CA GLY A 237 -8.56 -15.61 -0.43
C GLY A 237 -9.89 -15.65 -1.20
N SER A 238 -10.97 -15.10 -0.64
CA SER A 238 -12.22 -14.91 -1.40
C SER A 238 -12.07 -13.83 -2.46
N ILE A 239 -12.81 -13.98 -3.55
CA ILE A 239 -12.99 -12.90 -4.54
C ILE A 239 -14.21 -12.09 -4.14
N ALA A 240 -14.09 -10.77 -4.14
CA ALA A 240 -15.19 -9.83 -3.93
C ALA A 240 -15.26 -8.82 -5.08
N PHE A 241 -16.41 -8.18 -5.22
CA PHE A 241 -16.68 -7.17 -6.22
C PHE A 241 -17.09 -5.83 -5.59
N PRO A 242 -17.06 -4.73 -6.35
CA PRO A 242 -17.43 -3.42 -5.84
C PRO A 242 -18.82 -3.40 -5.22
N ASN A 243 -18.94 -2.70 -4.09
CA ASN A 243 -20.14 -2.55 -3.27
C ASN A 243 -20.56 -3.78 -2.45
N GLU A 244 -19.82 -4.88 -2.52
CA GLU A 244 -19.97 -6.01 -1.61
C GLU A 244 -19.27 -5.73 -0.28
N PRO A 245 -19.98 -5.82 0.86
CA PRO A 245 -19.36 -5.82 2.18
C PRO A 245 -18.29 -6.92 2.33
N LEU A 246 -17.03 -6.53 2.53
CA LEU A 246 -15.93 -7.45 2.86
C LEU A 246 -16.02 -7.91 4.32
N MET A 247 -16.51 -7.02 5.18
CA MET A 247 -16.70 -7.24 6.61
C MET A 247 -17.94 -6.49 7.07
N ARG A 248 -18.68 -7.08 8.00
CA ARG A 248 -19.71 -6.44 8.81
C ARG A 248 -19.31 -6.52 10.27
N VAL A 249 -19.45 -5.39 10.97
CA VAL A 249 -19.29 -5.30 12.42
C VAL A 249 -20.62 -4.88 13.03
N THR A 250 -21.07 -5.58 14.07
CA THR A 250 -22.26 -5.21 14.85
C THR A 250 -21.91 -5.16 16.34
N ALA A 251 -21.97 -3.99 16.96
CA ALA A 251 -21.58 -3.78 18.36
C ALA A 251 -22.27 -2.52 18.93
N PRO A 252 -22.19 -2.23 20.24
CA PRO A 252 -22.53 -0.91 20.75
C PRO A 252 -21.80 0.20 19.98
N PHE A 253 -22.45 1.34 19.78
CA PHE A 253 -21.95 2.39 18.88
C PHE A 253 -20.50 2.81 19.17
N ARG A 254 -20.15 3.01 20.45
CA ARG A 254 -18.80 3.43 20.82
C ARG A 254 -17.74 2.38 20.51
N GLU A 255 -18.04 1.10 20.65
CA GLU A 255 -17.11 0.04 20.25
C GLU A 255 -16.92 0.01 18.73
N ALA A 256 -18.04 0.07 17.98
CA ALA A 256 -18.01 -0.05 16.53
C ALA A 256 -17.28 1.11 15.85
N ILE A 257 -17.44 2.34 16.36
CA ILE A 257 -16.82 3.54 15.77
C ILE A 257 -15.33 3.62 16.07
N LEU A 258 -14.89 3.22 17.26
CA LEU A 258 -13.47 3.30 17.65
C LEU A 258 -12.57 2.37 16.84
N LEU A 259 -13.12 1.27 16.32
CA LEU A 259 -12.41 0.28 15.51
C LEU A 259 -12.24 0.65 14.03
N GLU A 260 -12.97 1.66 13.53
CA GLU A 260 -13.05 1.98 12.09
C GLU A 260 -11.67 2.11 11.43
N ALA A 261 -10.79 2.94 11.98
CA ALA A 261 -9.48 3.23 11.38
C ALA A 261 -8.57 1.99 11.32
N GLY A 262 -8.45 1.22 12.40
CA GLY A 262 -7.60 0.03 12.44
C GLY A 262 -8.09 -1.08 11.52
N LEU A 263 -9.40 -1.31 11.47
CA LEU A 263 -10.01 -2.25 10.52
C LEU A 263 -9.77 -1.83 9.06
N LEU A 264 -9.95 -0.54 8.74
CA LEU A 264 -9.67 -0.01 7.42
C LEU A 264 -8.20 -0.13 7.06
N GLN A 265 -7.27 0.14 7.98
CA GLN A 265 -5.84 0.01 7.74
C GLN A 265 -5.48 -1.43 7.34
N ALA A 266 -5.94 -2.41 8.12
CA ALA A 266 -5.61 -3.82 7.93
C ALA A 266 -6.13 -4.34 6.58
N VAL A 267 -7.40 -4.06 6.27
CA VAL A 267 -8.04 -4.58 5.06
C VAL A 267 -7.60 -3.86 3.78
N ASN A 268 -7.44 -2.53 3.82
CA ASN A 268 -7.12 -1.74 2.61
C ASN A 268 -5.82 -2.20 1.96
N LEU A 269 -4.73 -2.28 2.74
CA LEU A 269 -3.42 -2.58 2.16
C LEU A 269 -3.32 -4.04 1.75
N ALA A 270 -3.74 -4.97 2.61
CA ALA A 270 -3.63 -6.40 2.34
C ALA A 270 -4.42 -6.79 1.08
N THR A 271 -5.67 -6.34 0.97
CA THR A 271 -6.52 -6.62 -0.21
C THR A 271 -5.97 -5.95 -1.47
N LEU A 272 -5.43 -4.73 -1.39
CA LEU A 272 -4.79 -4.06 -2.53
C LEU A 272 -3.62 -4.87 -3.08
N ILE A 273 -2.71 -5.31 -2.19
CA ILE A 273 -1.50 -6.03 -2.58
C ILE A 273 -1.82 -7.44 -3.07
N ALA A 274 -2.73 -8.17 -2.41
CA ALA A 274 -3.17 -9.48 -2.87
C ALA A 274 -3.80 -9.39 -4.29
N THR A 275 -4.59 -8.34 -4.54
CA THR A 275 -5.15 -8.07 -5.87
C THR A 275 -4.08 -7.70 -6.89
N LYS A 276 -3.07 -6.91 -6.51
CA LYS A 276 -1.95 -6.57 -7.40
C LYS A 276 -1.10 -7.79 -7.76
N ALA A 277 -0.75 -8.61 -6.77
CA ALA A 277 0.01 -9.83 -6.95
C ALA A 277 -0.69 -10.83 -7.88
N SER A 278 -2.00 -11.06 -7.67
CA SER A 278 -2.77 -11.97 -8.53
C SER A 278 -2.82 -11.51 -9.99
N ARG A 279 -2.90 -10.20 -10.25
CA ARG A 279 -2.80 -9.64 -11.61
C ARG A 279 -1.43 -9.83 -12.24
N ILE A 280 -0.35 -9.58 -11.49
CA ILE A 280 1.03 -9.79 -11.94
C ILE A 280 1.28 -11.28 -12.25
N VAL A 281 0.83 -12.17 -11.37
CA VAL A 281 0.95 -13.63 -11.55
C VAL A 281 0.16 -14.08 -12.77
N TYR A 282 -1.07 -13.58 -12.95
CA TYR A 282 -1.87 -13.86 -14.13
C TYR A 282 -1.16 -13.43 -15.43
N ALA A 283 -0.58 -12.22 -15.47
CA ALA A 283 0.20 -11.75 -16.61
C ALA A 283 1.40 -12.67 -16.90
N ALA A 284 2.15 -13.07 -15.86
CA ALA A 284 3.31 -13.96 -15.99
C ALA A 284 2.95 -15.37 -16.49
N GLN A 285 1.75 -15.86 -16.18
CA GLN A 285 1.30 -17.21 -16.51
C GLN A 285 0.69 -17.36 -17.91
N LYS A 286 0.53 -16.26 -18.68
CA LYS A 286 0.04 -16.34 -20.05
C LYS A 286 0.89 -17.30 -20.90
N GLY A 287 0.24 -18.29 -21.48
CA GLY A 287 0.82 -19.31 -22.37
C GLY A 287 1.63 -20.42 -21.67
N ARG A 288 2.26 -20.15 -20.53
CA ARG A 288 2.96 -21.17 -19.72
C ARG A 288 3.11 -20.73 -18.26
N LEU A 289 3.21 -21.72 -17.36
CA LEU A 289 3.44 -21.47 -15.94
C LEU A 289 4.83 -20.83 -15.72
N ARG A 290 4.84 -19.60 -15.21
CA ARG A 290 6.05 -18.90 -14.73
C ARG A 290 5.86 -18.50 -13.29
N ARG A 291 6.96 -18.54 -12.53
CA ARG A 291 6.94 -18.15 -11.11
C ARG A 291 7.26 -16.67 -10.95
N VAL A 292 6.60 -16.03 -10.00
CA VAL A 292 6.84 -14.64 -9.61
C VAL A 292 7.35 -14.62 -8.17
N ALA A 293 8.45 -13.93 -7.92
CA ALA A 293 9.00 -13.69 -6.59
C ALA A 293 8.74 -12.23 -6.16
N GLU A 294 8.39 -12.03 -4.90
CA GLU A 294 8.16 -10.73 -4.28
C GLU A 294 9.50 -10.12 -3.80
N PHE A 295 9.95 -9.05 -4.47
CA PHE A 295 11.23 -8.37 -4.27
C PHE A 295 11.07 -6.91 -3.78
N ALA A 296 9.99 -6.63 -3.05
CA ALA A 296 9.55 -5.29 -2.74
C ALA A 296 10.00 -4.74 -1.39
N PHE A 297 10.63 -5.54 -0.52
CA PHE A 297 11.07 -5.14 0.83
C PHE A 297 11.63 -3.71 0.92
N ARG A 298 12.57 -3.35 0.03
CA ARG A 298 13.26 -2.05 0.05
C ARG A 298 12.41 -0.85 -0.38
N ARG A 299 11.16 -1.06 -0.84
CA ARG A 299 10.22 -0.03 -1.29
C ARG A 299 8.81 -0.16 -0.67
N ALA A 300 8.50 -1.31 -0.08
CA ALA A 300 7.24 -1.53 0.61
C ALA A 300 7.12 -0.61 1.82
N GLN A 301 5.93 -0.03 2.01
CA GLN A 301 5.62 0.80 3.19
C GLN A 301 5.32 -0.07 4.43
N GLU A 302 4.74 -1.26 4.21
CA GLU A 302 4.51 -2.29 5.24
C GLU A 302 5.00 -3.65 4.72
N PRO A 303 6.31 -3.96 4.85
CA PRO A 303 6.90 -5.10 4.15
C PRO A 303 6.35 -6.48 4.51
N LEU A 304 5.95 -6.69 5.78
CA LEU A 304 5.36 -7.97 6.21
C LEU A 304 3.97 -8.18 5.58
N THR A 305 3.11 -7.17 5.64
CA THR A 305 1.79 -7.18 5.00
C THR A 305 1.92 -7.39 3.50
N VAL A 306 2.90 -6.73 2.86
CA VAL A 306 3.16 -6.89 1.42
C VAL A 306 3.57 -8.32 1.08
N ALA A 307 4.52 -8.90 1.82
CA ALA A 307 5.01 -10.26 1.55
C ALA A 307 3.90 -11.31 1.77
N ARG A 308 3.16 -11.24 2.89
CA ARG A 308 2.03 -12.15 3.19
C ARG A 308 0.95 -12.05 2.12
N SER A 309 0.53 -10.84 1.78
CA SER A 309 -0.55 -10.61 0.80
C SER A 309 -0.12 -10.97 -0.62
N SER A 310 1.15 -10.77 -0.97
CA SER A 310 1.68 -11.20 -2.27
C SER A 310 1.70 -12.72 -2.41
N TYR A 311 1.99 -13.44 -1.32
CA TYR A 311 1.93 -14.89 -1.28
C TYR A 311 0.50 -15.40 -1.47
N ILE A 312 -0.50 -14.77 -0.82
CA ILE A 312 -1.94 -15.05 -1.03
C ILE A 312 -2.32 -14.79 -2.49
N GLY A 313 -1.85 -13.67 -3.07
CA GLY A 313 -2.07 -13.34 -4.47
C GLY A 313 -1.33 -14.23 -5.47
N GLY A 314 -0.52 -15.19 -5.01
CA GLY A 314 0.07 -16.23 -5.86
C GLY A 314 1.57 -16.13 -6.10
N CYS A 315 2.27 -15.10 -5.58
CA CYS A 315 3.74 -15.06 -5.64
C CYS A 315 4.32 -16.33 -4.99
N ALA A 316 5.31 -16.94 -5.63
CA ALA A 316 5.87 -18.23 -5.24
C ALA A 316 6.85 -18.13 -4.06
N SER A 317 7.44 -16.95 -3.84
CA SER A 317 8.48 -16.72 -2.85
C SER A 317 8.62 -15.22 -2.53
N THR A 318 9.36 -14.92 -1.47
CA THR A 318 9.73 -13.54 -1.07
C THR A 318 11.25 -13.43 -0.91
N SER A 319 11.78 -12.22 -1.10
CA SER A 319 13.16 -11.87 -0.71
C SER A 319 13.29 -11.38 0.74
N LEU A 320 12.17 -11.10 1.42
CA LEU A 320 12.17 -10.63 2.80
C LEU A 320 12.35 -11.80 3.76
N LEU A 321 13.57 -11.93 4.31
CA LEU A 321 13.89 -13.02 5.25
C LEU A 321 12.98 -13.04 6.48
N LEU A 322 12.57 -11.87 7.01
CA LEU A 322 11.66 -11.82 8.14
C LEU A 322 10.29 -12.44 7.80
N ALA A 323 9.73 -12.12 6.64
CA ALA A 323 8.46 -12.71 6.20
C ALA A 323 8.59 -14.21 5.92
N ALA A 324 9.72 -14.64 5.34
CA ALA A 324 10.00 -16.05 5.13
C ALA A 324 10.09 -16.82 6.47
N TYR A 325 10.69 -16.21 7.50
CA TYR A 325 10.77 -16.77 8.84
C TYR A 325 9.40 -16.83 9.53
N GLU A 326 8.72 -15.68 9.65
CA GLU A 326 7.46 -15.55 10.38
C GLU A 326 6.33 -16.39 9.75
N TYR A 327 6.19 -16.31 8.42
CA TYR A 327 5.09 -16.97 7.70
C TYR A 327 5.49 -18.30 7.05
N ARG A 328 6.73 -18.77 7.28
CA ARG A 328 7.28 -20.01 6.71
C ARG A 328 7.22 -20.05 5.17
N LEU A 329 7.46 -18.90 4.53
CA LEU A 329 7.42 -18.78 3.08
C LEU A 329 8.74 -19.24 2.44
N PRO A 330 8.70 -19.73 1.19
CA PRO A 330 9.92 -19.91 0.42
C PRO A 330 10.68 -18.59 0.28
N ALA A 331 11.92 -18.56 0.77
CA ALA A 331 12.84 -17.45 0.57
C ALA A 331 13.58 -17.61 -0.75
N THR A 332 13.65 -16.55 -1.55
CA THR A 332 14.47 -16.51 -2.76
C THR A 332 15.18 -15.18 -2.86
N GLY A 333 16.46 -15.22 -3.23
CA GLY A 333 17.26 -14.06 -3.56
C GLY A 333 18.18 -14.37 -4.72
N THR A 334 18.70 -13.33 -5.34
CA THR A 334 19.73 -13.42 -6.38
C THR A 334 20.96 -12.64 -5.94
N VAL A 335 21.95 -12.57 -6.83
CA VAL A 335 23.16 -11.79 -6.61
C VAL A 335 22.88 -10.31 -6.87
N PRO A 336 23.32 -9.37 -6.01
CA PRO A 336 23.28 -7.93 -6.28
C PRO A 336 24.49 -7.47 -7.11
N HIS A 337 24.34 -6.36 -7.86
CA HIS A 337 25.45 -5.76 -8.64
C HIS A 337 26.69 -5.48 -7.79
N ALA A 338 26.50 -5.00 -6.56
CA ALA A 338 27.61 -4.69 -5.66
C ALA A 338 28.52 -5.89 -5.35
N LEU A 339 28.01 -7.14 -5.47
CA LEU A 339 28.86 -8.32 -5.33
C LEU A 339 29.72 -8.54 -6.59
N ILE A 340 29.17 -8.30 -7.78
CA ILE A 340 29.94 -8.41 -9.02
C ILE A 340 31.01 -7.32 -9.08
N GLU A 341 30.65 -6.09 -8.74
CA GLU A 341 31.56 -4.92 -8.70
C GLU A 341 32.66 -5.02 -7.63
N LEU A 342 32.52 -5.92 -6.66
CA LEU A 342 33.53 -6.14 -5.61
C LEU A 342 34.80 -6.78 -6.17
N PHE A 343 34.68 -7.58 -7.24
CA PHE A 343 35.79 -8.29 -7.83
C PHE A 343 36.45 -7.47 -8.96
N PRO A 344 37.76 -7.66 -9.20
CA PRO A 344 38.47 -7.03 -10.32
C PRO A 344 37.84 -7.31 -11.68
N THR A 345 37.29 -8.51 -11.85
CA THR A 345 36.66 -8.97 -13.10
C THR A 345 35.34 -9.68 -12.83
N GLU A 346 34.45 -9.65 -13.83
CA GLU A 346 33.15 -10.36 -13.77
C GLU A 346 33.34 -11.89 -13.71
N GLU A 347 34.38 -12.43 -14.37
CA GLU A 347 34.74 -13.85 -14.29
C GLU A 347 35.09 -14.26 -12.86
N GLU A 348 35.97 -13.51 -12.18
CA GLU A 348 36.34 -13.79 -10.79
C GLU A 348 35.12 -13.76 -9.86
N ALA A 349 34.18 -12.83 -10.08
CA ALA A 349 32.93 -12.80 -9.32
C ALA A 349 32.07 -14.05 -9.56
N PHE A 350 31.91 -14.45 -10.82
CA PHE A 350 31.11 -15.63 -11.18
C PHE A 350 31.73 -16.92 -10.64
N GLU A 351 33.04 -17.08 -10.72
CA GLU A 351 33.77 -18.20 -10.12
C GLU A 351 33.59 -18.24 -8.61
N ALA A 352 33.73 -17.10 -7.92
CA ALA A 352 33.54 -17.03 -6.48
C ALA A 352 32.13 -17.45 -6.06
N ILE A 353 31.10 -17.02 -6.80
CA ILE A 353 29.72 -17.42 -6.55
C ILE A 353 29.52 -18.91 -6.82
N ALA A 354 30.03 -19.41 -7.95
CA ALA A 354 29.90 -20.81 -8.35
C ALA A 354 30.60 -21.77 -7.37
N ASN A 355 31.74 -21.37 -6.80
CA ASN A 355 32.47 -22.15 -5.79
C ASN A 355 31.77 -22.15 -4.43
N ALA A 356 31.01 -21.10 -4.10
CA ALA A 356 30.37 -20.95 -2.79
C ALA A 356 29.10 -21.79 -2.60
N TYR A 357 28.40 -22.14 -3.68
CA TYR A 357 27.09 -22.80 -3.59
C TYR A 357 26.93 -23.94 -4.59
N ASN A 358 26.43 -25.09 -4.12
CA ASN A 358 26.14 -26.26 -4.96
C ASN A 358 25.11 -25.96 -6.07
N ARG A 359 24.24 -24.97 -5.85
CA ARG A 359 23.24 -24.52 -6.81
C ARG A 359 23.13 -23.00 -6.74
N TYR A 360 23.49 -22.31 -7.82
CA TYR A 360 23.71 -20.86 -7.80
C TYR A 360 22.99 -20.12 -8.95
N THR A 361 22.97 -18.79 -8.86
CA THR A 361 22.39 -17.89 -9.86
C THR A 361 23.38 -16.76 -10.14
N LEU A 362 23.55 -16.39 -11.41
CA LEU A 362 24.44 -15.31 -11.83
C LEU A 362 23.67 -14.10 -12.36
N LEU A 363 24.20 -12.90 -12.14
CA LEU A 363 23.65 -11.65 -12.64
C LEU A 363 24.46 -11.19 -13.86
N LEU A 364 23.82 -11.02 -15.01
CA LEU A 364 24.54 -10.85 -16.28
C LEU A 364 24.68 -9.39 -16.74
N ASP A 365 23.87 -8.49 -16.22
CA ASP A 365 23.76 -7.12 -16.76
C ASP A 365 24.49 -6.08 -15.90
N THR A 366 25.55 -6.48 -15.19
CA THR A 366 26.42 -5.51 -14.49
C THR A 366 27.17 -4.63 -15.47
N TYR A 367 27.70 -5.22 -16.56
CA TYR A 367 28.41 -4.49 -17.60
C TYR A 367 27.81 -4.72 -18.99
N ASN A 368 27.73 -5.98 -19.44
CA ASN A 368 27.15 -6.32 -20.74
C ASN A 368 26.65 -7.79 -20.74
N PRO A 369 25.33 -8.03 -20.83
CA PRO A 369 24.76 -9.38 -20.74
C PRO A 369 25.24 -10.33 -21.85
N ARG A 370 25.59 -9.80 -23.04
CA ARG A 370 26.04 -10.61 -24.18
C ARG A 370 27.47 -11.10 -24.03
N ASN A 371 28.30 -10.37 -23.31
CA ASN A 371 29.65 -10.81 -22.95
C ASN A 371 29.58 -11.71 -21.70
N ALA A 372 28.84 -11.28 -20.68
CA ALA A 372 28.70 -11.98 -19.41
C ALA A 372 28.20 -13.41 -19.57
N ILE A 373 27.29 -13.67 -20.52
CA ILE A 373 26.77 -15.03 -20.74
C ILE A 373 27.84 -16.02 -21.19
N GLN A 374 28.83 -15.58 -21.97
CA GLN A 374 29.92 -16.45 -22.40
C GLN A 374 30.75 -16.89 -21.19
N THR A 375 31.15 -15.93 -20.36
CA THR A 375 31.86 -16.17 -19.10
C THR A 375 31.03 -17.05 -18.15
N ALA A 376 29.73 -16.79 -18.01
CA ALA A 376 28.85 -17.57 -17.16
C ALA A 376 28.74 -19.04 -17.61
N ILE A 377 28.73 -19.31 -18.92
CA ILE A 377 28.73 -20.67 -19.48
C ILE A 377 30.06 -21.37 -19.17
N GLU A 378 31.19 -20.69 -19.40
CA GLU A 378 32.52 -21.24 -19.17
C GLU A 378 32.74 -21.60 -17.69
N VAL A 379 32.34 -20.69 -16.79
CA VAL A 379 32.34 -20.96 -15.33
C VAL A 379 31.40 -22.12 -15.02
N ALA A 380 30.18 -22.13 -15.55
CA ALA A 380 29.20 -23.17 -15.24
C ALA A 380 29.66 -24.58 -15.62
N LEU A 381 30.21 -24.75 -16.83
CA LEU A 381 30.72 -26.05 -17.28
C LEU A 381 31.91 -26.49 -16.43
N ARG A 382 32.86 -25.57 -16.18
CA ARG A 382 34.05 -25.85 -15.37
C ARG A 382 33.70 -26.24 -13.94
N THR A 383 32.78 -25.51 -13.28
CA THR A 383 32.36 -25.80 -11.90
C THR A 383 31.51 -27.07 -11.83
N GLN A 384 30.70 -27.35 -12.85
CA GLN A 384 29.92 -28.61 -12.92
C GLN A 384 30.84 -29.82 -13.06
N GLU A 385 31.91 -29.73 -13.86
CA GLU A 385 32.90 -30.79 -14.04
C GLU A 385 33.76 -30.99 -12.78
N THR A 386 34.22 -29.90 -12.16
CA THR A 386 35.20 -29.97 -11.05
C THR A 386 34.56 -30.16 -9.67
N LEU A 387 33.41 -29.54 -9.40
CA LEU A 387 32.74 -29.55 -8.09
C LEU A 387 31.36 -30.22 -8.12
N GLY A 388 30.79 -30.49 -9.30
CA GLY A 388 29.42 -30.97 -9.42
C GLY A 388 28.35 -29.91 -9.16
N HIS A 389 28.72 -28.63 -9.03
CA HIS A 389 27.79 -27.54 -8.76
C HIS A 389 27.03 -27.13 -10.03
N THR A 390 25.76 -26.73 -9.87
CA THR A 390 24.86 -26.45 -10.99
C THR A 390 24.47 -24.98 -11.05
N LEU A 391 24.68 -24.34 -12.20
CA LEU A 391 24.06 -23.06 -12.54
C LEU A 391 22.54 -23.27 -12.67
N ALA A 392 21.75 -22.69 -11.78
CA ALA A 392 20.30 -22.88 -11.76
C ALA A 392 19.55 -21.81 -12.56
N ALA A 393 20.07 -20.59 -12.57
CA ALA A 393 19.46 -19.48 -13.27
C ALA A 393 20.48 -18.38 -13.59
N VAL A 394 20.12 -17.55 -14.55
CA VAL A 394 20.76 -16.25 -14.81
C VAL A 394 19.72 -15.14 -14.69
N ARG A 395 20.15 -13.94 -14.28
CA ARG A 395 19.28 -12.78 -14.07
C ARG A 395 19.62 -11.62 -14.99
N LEU A 396 18.57 -10.98 -15.51
CA LEU A 396 18.59 -9.68 -16.20
C LEU A 396 17.76 -8.67 -15.38
N ASP A 397 18.27 -7.46 -15.14
CA ASP A 397 17.62 -6.39 -14.38
C ASP A 397 17.36 -5.12 -15.22
N SER A 398 18.00 -4.99 -16.38
CA SER A 398 18.01 -3.79 -17.21
C SER A 398 18.32 -4.11 -18.68
N GLY A 399 18.32 -3.07 -19.54
CA GLY A 399 18.65 -3.19 -20.96
C GLY A 399 17.49 -3.66 -21.84
N ASP A 400 17.83 -4.23 -23.01
CA ASP A 400 16.84 -4.82 -23.93
C ASP A 400 16.56 -6.27 -23.51
N ILE A 401 15.73 -6.42 -22.47
CA ILE A 401 15.39 -7.71 -21.86
C ILE A 401 14.88 -8.71 -22.90
N VAL A 402 14.13 -8.26 -23.92
CA VAL A 402 13.61 -9.14 -24.96
C VAL A 402 14.76 -9.71 -25.79
N ALA A 403 15.57 -8.83 -26.41
CA ALA A 403 16.67 -9.27 -27.27
C ALA A 403 17.72 -10.07 -26.51
N ASP A 404 18.06 -9.63 -25.30
CA ASP A 404 19.10 -10.27 -24.50
C ASP A 404 18.63 -11.61 -23.93
N SER A 405 17.36 -11.76 -23.50
CA SER A 405 16.85 -13.07 -23.06
C SER A 405 16.87 -14.11 -24.19
N ILE A 406 16.49 -13.74 -25.41
CA ILE A 406 16.51 -14.63 -26.59
C ILE A 406 17.95 -15.03 -26.92
N TYR A 407 18.87 -14.05 -26.94
CA TYR A 407 20.29 -14.31 -27.18
C TYR A 407 20.90 -15.24 -26.12
N ILE A 408 20.61 -14.98 -24.84
CA ILE A 408 21.09 -15.79 -23.73
C ILE A 408 20.55 -17.22 -23.81
N ARG A 409 19.26 -17.39 -24.12
CA ARG A 409 18.64 -18.70 -24.28
C ARG A 409 19.34 -19.52 -25.38
N ASP A 410 19.56 -18.93 -26.55
CA ASP A 410 20.28 -19.56 -27.66
C ASP A 410 21.70 -20.01 -27.26
N LYS A 411 22.43 -19.17 -26.52
CA LYS A 411 23.78 -19.49 -26.05
C LYS A 411 23.80 -20.62 -25.04
N LEU A 412 22.90 -20.58 -24.06
CA LEU A 412 22.76 -21.66 -23.08
C LEU A 412 22.39 -22.98 -23.75
N ASP A 413 21.46 -22.97 -24.71
CA ASP A 413 21.02 -24.18 -25.41
C ASP A 413 22.14 -24.81 -26.24
N LYS A 414 22.90 -23.99 -26.98
CA LYS A 414 24.08 -24.45 -27.73
C LYS A 414 25.19 -25.03 -26.84
N ALA A 415 25.27 -24.59 -25.59
CA ALA A 415 26.19 -25.12 -24.59
C ALA A 415 25.63 -26.32 -23.82
N GLY A 416 24.43 -26.82 -24.15
CA GLY A 416 23.78 -27.94 -23.45
C GLY A 416 23.16 -27.57 -22.10
N LEU A 417 23.05 -26.28 -21.78
CA LEU A 417 22.53 -25.74 -20.52
C LEU A 417 21.04 -25.34 -20.61
N SER A 418 20.23 -26.18 -21.27
CA SER A 418 18.80 -25.93 -21.53
C SER A 418 17.95 -25.82 -20.26
N SER A 419 18.39 -26.41 -19.14
CA SER A 419 17.70 -26.34 -17.85
C SER A 419 17.95 -25.06 -17.05
N VAL A 420 18.94 -24.24 -17.44
CA VAL A 420 19.24 -22.98 -16.76
C VAL A 420 18.10 -22.00 -17.00
N ARG A 421 17.47 -21.49 -15.94
CA ARG A 421 16.35 -20.55 -16.06
C ARG A 421 16.80 -19.12 -16.30
N ILE A 422 16.01 -18.34 -17.01
CA ILE A 422 16.21 -16.90 -17.16
C ILE A 422 15.22 -16.16 -16.25
N LEU A 423 15.74 -15.38 -15.31
CA LEU A 423 14.96 -14.53 -14.41
C LEU A 423 15.06 -13.07 -14.87
N ALA A 424 13.93 -12.38 -14.99
CA ALA A 424 13.89 -10.94 -15.21
C ALA A 424 13.45 -10.20 -13.94
N SER A 425 14.13 -9.09 -13.63
CA SER A 425 13.71 -8.09 -12.65
C SER A 425 13.90 -6.69 -13.25
N GLY A 426 13.59 -5.65 -12.46
CA GLY A 426 13.74 -4.25 -12.87
C GLY A 426 12.44 -3.63 -13.37
N ASP A 427 11.82 -2.78 -12.53
CA ASP A 427 10.61 -1.99 -12.83
C ASP A 427 9.48 -2.74 -13.54
N LEU A 428 9.31 -4.02 -13.18
CA LEU A 428 8.26 -4.88 -13.72
C LEU A 428 6.90 -4.62 -13.06
N ASP A 429 5.84 -4.74 -13.85
CA ASP A 429 4.45 -4.86 -13.42
C ASP A 429 3.69 -5.79 -14.39
N GLU A 430 2.36 -5.96 -14.22
CA GLU A 430 1.54 -6.81 -15.09
C GLU A 430 1.56 -6.38 -16.57
N TRP A 431 1.75 -5.08 -16.85
CA TRP A 431 1.77 -4.52 -18.20
C TRP A 431 3.08 -4.83 -18.88
N LYS A 432 4.20 -4.50 -18.21
CA LYS A 432 5.54 -4.76 -18.74
C LYS A 432 5.80 -6.25 -18.90
N ILE A 433 5.33 -7.07 -17.96
CA ILE A 433 5.41 -8.53 -18.10
C ILE A 433 4.63 -8.99 -19.34
N THR A 434 3.41 -8.50 -19.55
CA THR A 434 2.62 -8.83 -20.75
C THR A 434 3.36 -8.44 -22.03
N GLU A 435 3.89 -7.21 -22.11
CA GLU A 435 4.65 -6.71 -23.25
C GLU A 435 5.88 -7.59 -23.56
N LEU A 436 6.68 -7.93 -22.54
CA LEU A 436 7.86 -8.78 -22.69
C LEU A 436 7.48 -10.16 -23.24
N LEU A 437 6.40 -10.76 -22.72
CA LEU A 437 5.97 -12.09 -23.14
C LEU A 437 5.37 -12.10 -24.56
N GLU A 438 4.61 -11.06 -24.92
CA GLU A 438 4.06 -10.90 -26.28
C GLU A 438 5.15 -10.64 -27.31
N ALA A 439 6.24 -9.96 -26.91
CA ALA A 439 7.43 -9.78 -27.74
C ALA A 439 8.31 -11.05 -27.86
N GLY A 440 7.93 -12.16 -27.23
CA GLY A 440 8.63 -13.44 -27.32
C GLY A 440 9.85 -13.57 -26.41
N ALA A 441 9.95 -12.78 -25.34
CA ALA A 441 11.07 -12.86 -24.41
C ALA A 441 11.21 -14.26 -23.79
N ALA A 442 12.44 -14.78 -23.76
CA ALA A 442 12.75 -16.11 -23.24
C ALA A 442 12.93 -16.09 -21.71
N ILE A 443 11.89 -15.67 -20.97
CA ILE A 443 11.95 -15.48 -19.51
C ILE A 443 11.13 -16.54 -18.77
N ASP A 444 11.74 -17.21 -17.79
CA ASP A 444 11.13 -18.32 -17.03
C ASP A 444 10.55 -17.91 -15.68
N SER A 445 11.02 -16.80 -15.13
CA SER A 445 10.57 -16.29 -13.83
C SER A 445 10.77 -14.79 -13.72
N PHE A 446 9.99 -14.16 -12.84
CA PHE A 446 10.04 -12.72 -12.62
C PHE A 446 10.28 -12.39 -11.15
N GLY A 447 11.09 -11.37 -10.88
CA GLY A 447 11.23 -10.76 -9.57
C GLY A 447 10.61 -9.36 -9.60
N VAL A 448 9.54 -9.14 -8.85
CA VAL A 448 8.77 -7.89 -8.89
C VAL A 448 8.87 -7.15 -7.57
N GLY A 449 9.33 -5.89 -7.63
CA GLY A 449 9.58 -5.04 -6.47
C GLY A 449 8.58 -3.90 -6.34
N THR A 450 9.00 -2.70 -6.75
CA THR A 450 8.30 -1.43 -6.50
C THR A 450 6.81 -1.47 -6.82
N ALA A 451 6.42 -1.82 -8.05
CA ALA A 451 5.02 -1.78 -8.48
C ALA A 451 4.10 -2.71 -7.67
N LEU A 452 4.63 -3.86 -7.22
CA LEU A 452 3.92 -4.76 -6.34
C LEU A 452 3.84 -4.18 -4.92
N GLY A 453 4.96 -3.81 -4.32
CA GLY A 453 5.00 -3.40 -2.90
C GLY A 453 4.33 -2.07 -2.58
N SER A 454 4.21 -1.16 -3.54
CA SER A 454 3.39 0.05 -3.38
C SER A 454 1.97 -0.12 -3.89
N GLY A 455 1.61 -1.30 -4.42
CA GLY A 455 0.31 -1.52 -5.07
C GLY A 455 0.05 -0.50 -6.17
N SER A 456 1.03 -0.24 -7.04
CA SER A 456 0.96 0.85 -8.03
C SER A 456 -0.11 0.60 -9.10
N GLY A 457 -0.74 1.68 -9.57
CA GLY A 457 -1.52 1.68 -10.80
C GLY A 457 -0.62 1.86 -12.03
N SER A 458 -1.20 2.25 -13.16
CA SER A 458 -0.46 2.74 -14.33
C SER A 458 -0.91 4.18 -14.62
N PRO A 459 -0.13 5.19 -14.16
CA PRO A 459 -0.42 6.59 -14.43
C PRO A 459 -0.49 6.90 -15.93
N GLU A 460 0.32 6.23 -16.76
CA GLU A 460 0.35 6.43 -18.22
C GLU A 460 -0.98 6.04 -18.87
N LEU A 461 -1.64 5.01 -18.33
CA LEU A 461 -2.96 4.54 -18.77
C LEU A 461 -4.12 5.21 -18.02
N GLY A 462 -3.84 6.14 -17.11
CA GLY A 462 -4.85 6.77 -16.25
C GLY A 462 -5.49 5.81 -15.24
N ILE A 463 -4.84 4.68 -14.95
CA ILE A 463 -5.33 3.65 -14.05
C ILE A 463 -4.82 3.94 -12.63
N PRO A 464 -5.70 4.24 -11.67
CA PRO A 464 -5.29 4.54 -10.31
C PRO A 464 -4.78 3.29 -9.58
N GLY A 465 -3.93 3.52 -8.58
CA GLY A 465 -3.47 2.54 -7.61
C GLY A 465 -2.88 3.24 -6.38
N GLY A 466 -2.17 2.49 -5.55
CA GLY A 466 -1.59 2.96 -4.29
C GLY A 466 -2.59 3.02 -3.12
N ALA A 467 -3.89 2.92 -3.41
CA ALA A 467 -4.94 2.82 -2.40
C ALA A 467 -6.11 2.00 -2.94
N LEU A 468 -6.74 1.22 -2.06
CA LEU A 468 -7.93 0.43 -2.39
C LEU A 468 -9.21 1.29 -2.34
N GLY A 469 -9.29 2.22 -1.38
CA GLY A 469 -10.46 3.08 -1.19
C GLY A 469 -11.64 2.40 -0.51
N ALA A 470 -11.37 1.42 0.37
CA ALA A 470 -12.39 0.85 1.24
C ALA A 470 -12.93 1.91 2.20
N VAL A 471 -14.19 1.77 2.57
CA VAL A 471 -14.88 2.62 3.54
C VAL A 471 -15.61 1.75 4.54
N TYR A 472 -15.78 2.29 5.75
CA TYR A 472 -16.59 1.72 6.80
C TYR A 472 -17.82 2.61 7.00
N LYS A 473 -19.03 2.05 6.91
CA LYS A 473 -20.26 2.86 6.88
C LYS A 473 -21.34 2.24 7.74
N GLU A 474 -21.95 3.07 8.58
CA GLU A 474 -23.12 2.71 9.37
C GLU A 474 -24.30 2.41 8.44
N VAL A 475 -24.96 1.28 8.65
CA VAL A 475 -26.07 0.80 7.81
C VAL A 475 -27.33 0.50 8.62
N TRP A 476 -27.20 0.25 9.93
CA TRP A 476 -28.33 -0.08 10.82
C TRP A 476 -28.02 0.37 12.24
N TYR A 477 -29.02 0.85 12.97
CA TYR A 477 -28.92 1.19 14.38
C TYR A 477 -30.16 0.73 15.13
N VAL A 478 -29.99 0.18 16.33
CA VAL A 478 -31.07 -0.15 17.25
C VAL A 478 -30.80 0.62 18.53
N ASP A 479 -31.70 1.53 18.91
CA ASP A 479 -31.52 2.34 20.10
C ASP A 479 -31.73 1.54 21.40
N GLU A 480 -31.58 2.21 22.53
CA GLU A 480 -31.68 1.65 23.87
C GLU A 480 -33.10 1.14 24.19
N THR A 481 -34.12 1.60 23.45
CA THR A 481 -35.52 1.16 23.57
C THR A 481 -35.85 -0.04 22.68
N GLY A 482 -34.92 -0.45 21.82
CA GLY A 482 -35.15 -1.49 20.81
C GLY A 482 -35.73 -0.97 19.50
N THR A 483 -35.82 0.35 19.30
CA THR A 483 -36.33 0.94 18.06
C THR A 483 -35.25 0.84 16.98
N GLU A 484 -35.62 0.34 15.80
CA GLU A 484 -34.69 0.12 14.70
C GLU A 484 -34.70 1.27 13.68
N PHE A 485 -33.50 1.67 13.24
CA PHE A 485 -33.29 2.79 12.33
C PHE A 485 -32.39 2.37 11.16
N PRO A 486 -32.92 2.28 9.92
CA PRO A 486 -32.08 2.16 8.73
C PRO A 486 -31.21 3.40 8.55
N LYS A 487 -29.90 3.22 8.40
CA LYS A 487 -28.96 4.33 8.23
C LYS A 487 -28.54 4.48 6.78
N VAL A 488 -28.77 5.66 6.23
CA VAL A 488 -28.41 6.00 4.86
C VAL A 488 -27.70 7.35 4.83
N LYS A 489 -26.59 7.40 4.08
CA LYS A 489 -25.95 8.65 3.69
C LYS A 489 -26.40 8.99 2.29
N ILE A 490 -26.99 10.17 2.11
CA ILE A 490 -27.39 10.69 0.80
C ILE A 490 -26.22 11.48 0.21
N ALA A 491 -25.68 11.02 -0.92
CA ALA A 491 -24.52 11.65 -1.57
C ALA A 491 -24.48 11.34 -3.08
N GLY A 492 -25.56 11.64 -3.80
CA GLY A 492 -25.65 11.36 -5.25
C GLY A 492 -25.31 9.90 -5.57
N SER A 493 -24.34 9.68 -6.46
CA SER A 493 -23.83 8.35 -6.82
C SER A 493 -23.10 7.61 -5.69
N LYS A 494 -22.75 8.29 -4.60
CA LYS A 494 -22.09 7.70 -3.41
C LYS A 494 -23.06 7.40 -2.26
N SER A 495 -24.37 7.44 -2.52
CA SER A 495 -25.37 7.13 -1.50
C SER A 495 -25.26 5.67 -1.04
N THR A 496 -25.39 5.42 0.26
CA THR A 496 -25.18 4.09 0.85
C THR A 496 -26.45 3.23 0.81
N PHE A 497 -26.31 1.91 1.00
CA PHE A 497 -27.43 1.00 1.19
C PHE A 497 -27.60 0.68 2.69
N PRO A 498 -28.76 0.99 3.30
CA PRO A 498 -29.04 0.66 4.69
C PRO A 498 -29.21 -0.84 4.90
N GLY A 499 -29.39 -1.26 6.15
CA GLY A 499 -29.73 -2.62 6.53
C GLY A 499 -28.54 -3.55 6.74
N LYS A 500 -28.75 -4.57 7.58
CA LYS A 500 -27.85 -5.71 7.72
C LYS A 500 -28.00 -6.57 6.45
N LYS A 501 -26.93 -6.71 5.67
CA LYS A 501 -26.89 -7.35 4.35
C LYS A 501 -26.23 -8.75 4.30
N GLU A 502 -26.71 -9.66 3.48
CA GLU A 502 -26.02 -10.91 3.15
C GLU A 502 -25.60 -10.89 1.68
N ILE A 503 -24.53 -11.62 1.36
CA ILE A 503 -23.99 -11.71 0.00
C ILE A 503 -24.01 -13.17 -0.42
N TYR A 504 -24.55 -13.40 -1.61
CA TYR A 504 -24.73 -14.72 -2.19
C TYR A 504 -24.17 -14.76 -3.61
N ARG A 505 -23.31 -15.73 -3.92
CA ARG A 505 -22.69 -15.90 -5.24
C ARG A 505 -23.36 -17.01 -6.03
N HIS A 506 -23.66 -16.74 -7.29
CA HIS A 506 -24.10 -17.78 -8.22
C HIS A 506 -22.96 -18.78 -8.50
N PRO A 507 -23.19 -20.10 -8.48
CA PRO A 507 -22.12 -21.10 -8.62
C PRO A 507 -21.33 -20.98 -9.93
N GLN A 508 -21.96 -20.50 -10.99
CA GLN A 508 -21.37 -20.32 -12.32
C GLN A 508 -20.78 -18.91 -12.54
N TRP A 509 -20.64 -18.08 -11.49
CA TRP A 509 -20.10 -16.71 -11.59
C TRP A 509 -20.88 -15.81 -12.58
N GLU A 510 -22.21 -15.91 -12.53
CA GLU A 510 -23.11 -15.10 -13.36
C GLU A 510 -23.42 -13.76 -12.71
N GLU A 511 -23.70 -13.77 -11.41
CA GLU A 511 -23.94 -12.59 -10.58
C GLU A 511 -23.71 -12.89 -9.10
N ASP A 512 -23.56 -11.83 -8.32
CA ASP A 512 -23.69 -11.86 -6.86
C ASP A 512 -24.94 -11.06 -6.45
N VAL A 513 -25.62 -11.55 -5.41
CA VAL A 513 -26.84 -10.95 -4.87
C VAL A 513 -26.56 -10.43 -3.47
N ILE A 514 -26.79 -9.13 -3.28
CA ILE A 514 -26.76 -8.47 -1.98
C ILE A 514 -28.22 -8.26 -1.52
N GLN A 515 -28.58 -8.85 -0.38
CA GLN A 515 -29.94 -8.77 0.18
C GLN A 515 -29.91 -8.47 1.66
N LEU A 516 -31.05 -8.16 2.28
CA LEU A 516 -31.17 -8.04 3.73
C LEU A 516 -31.02 -9.41 4.40
N ALA A 517 -30.46 -9.44 5.61
CA ALA A 517 -30.14 -10.67 6.31
C ALA A 517 -31.37 -11.53 6.69
N HIS A 518 -32.55 -10.92 6.76
CA HIS A 518 -33.81 -11.62 7.02
C HIS A 518 -34.52 -12.09 5.74
N GLU A 519 -34.08 -11.65 4.56
CA GLU A 519 -34.65 -12.13 3.30
C GLU A 519 -34.28 -13.61 3.09
N PRO A 520 -35.19 -14.43 2.54
CA PRO A 520 -34.90 -15.82 2.24
C PRO A 520 -33.70 -15.91 1.30
N ARG A 521 -32.81 -16.87 1.55
CA ARG A 521 -31.64 -17.13 0.71
C ARG A 521 -32.08 -17.46 -0.73
N PRO A 522 -31.44 -16.91 -1.77
CA PRO A 522 -31.70 -17.30 -3.15
C PRO A 522 -31.37 -18.78 -3.39
N GLU A 523 -32.24 -19.49 -4.10
CA GLU A 523 -32.05 -20.91 -4.41
C GLU A 523 -30.75 -21.14 -5.20
N ASN A 524 -29.95 -22.13 -4.80
CA ASN A 524 -28.69 -22.51 -5.46
C ASN A 524 -27.52 -21.51 -5.38
N TYR A 525 -27.65 -20.37 -4.68
CA TYR A 525 -26.52 -19.46 -4.48
C TYR A 525 -25.74 -19.81 -3.21
N HIS A 526 -24.44 -19.56 -3.17
CA HIS A 526 -23.59 -19.80 -2.01
C HIS A 526 -23.44 -18.54 -1.16
N ARG A 527 -23.69 -18.63 0.16
CA ARG A 527 -23.44 -17.54 1.10
C ARG A 527 -21.94 -17.27 1.19
N LEU A 528 -21.52 -16.01 1.02
CA LEU A 528 -20.11 -15.62 1.10
C LEU A 528 -19.66 -15.29 2.52
N PHE A 529 -20.50 -14.60 3.30
CA PHE A 529 -20.13 -14.25 4.68
C PHE A 529 -19.93 -15.49 5.55
N ARG A 530 -18.91 -15.44 6.40
CA ARG A 530 -18.68 -16.37 7.49
C ARG A 530 -18.59 -15.60 8.81
N PRO A 531 -19.14 -16.13 9.91
CA PRO A 531 -18.97 -15.50 11.21
C PRO A 531 -17.51 -15.70 11.66
N VAL A 532 -16.91 -14.63 12.21
CA VAL A 532 -15.50 -14.60 12.64
C VAL A 532 -15.39 -14.32 14.13
N MET A 533 -16.21 -13.40 14.65
CA MET A 533 -16.35 -13.17 16.08
C MET A 533 -17.81 -13.15 16.47
N ARG A 534 -18.12 -13.61 17.68
CA ARG A 534 -19.44 -13.49 18.31
C ARG A 534 -19.26 -13.20 19.79
N ASN A 535 -20.01 -12.22 20.30
CA ASN A 535 -19.94 -11.77 21.70
C ASN A 535 -18.51 -11.38 22.12
N GLY A 536 -17.74 -10.77 21.21
CA GLY A 536 -16.34 -10.42 21.44
C GLY A 536 -15.34 -11.58 21.37
N GLU A 537 -15.80 -12.82 21.17
CA GLU A 537 -14.94 -14.01 21.11
C GLU A 537 -14.71 -14.48 19.68
N MET A 538 -13.48 -14.92 19.39
CA MET A 538 -13.13 -15.53 18.10
C MET A 538 -13.85 -16.87 17.90
N ILE A 539 -14.38 -17.08 16.71
CA ILE A 539 -14.95 -18.37 16.31
C ILE A 539 -13.80 -19.30 15.92
N PRO A 540 -13.67 -20.49 16.55
CA PRO A 540 -12.60 -21.42 16.21
C PRO A 540 -12.58 -21.77 14.72
N GLY A 541 -11.39 -21.71 14.11
CA GLY A 541 -11.19 -21.99 12.69
C GLY A 541 -11.57 -20.86 11.73
N SER A 542 -12.01 -19.69 12.21
CA SER A 542 -12.31 -18.54 11.34
C SER A 542 -11.06 -17.86 10.75
N LEU A 543 -9.88 -18.14 11.32
CA LEU A 543 -8.57 -17.73 10.81
C LEU A 543 -7.76 -18.99 10.46
N PRO A 544 -7.93 -19.55 9.26
CA PRO A 544 -7.19 -20.75 8.86
C PRO A 544 -5.71 -20.44 8.61
N PRO A 545 -4.82 -21.44 8.61
CA PRO A 545 -3.42 -21.28 8.26
C PRO A 545 -3.24 -20.60 6.90
N LEU A 546 -2.15 -19.83 6.74
CA LEU A 546 -1.85 -19.09 5.50
C LEU A 546 -1.80 -19.99 4.25
N SER A 547 -1.44 -21.26 4.39
CA SER A 547 -1.49 -22.25 3.29
C SER A 547 -2.91 -22.47 2.78
N GLU A 548 -3.88 -22.64 3.67
CA GLU A 548 -5.30 -22.84 3.32
C GLU A 548 -5.90 -21.56 2.72
N VAL A 549 -5.51 -20.39 3.24
CA VAL A 549 -5.88 -19.09 2.65
C VAL A 549 -5.39 -18.99 1.20
N ARG A 550 -4.15 -19.39 0.94
CA ARG A 550 -3.57 -19.40 -0.41
C ARG A 550 -4.29 -20.41 -1.31
N GLU A 551 -4.60 -21.61 -0.82
CA GLU A 551 -5.32 -22.62 -1.58
C GLU A 551 -6.71 -22.12 -1.99
N LEU A 552 -7.45 -21.50 -1.06
CA LEU A 552 -8.74 -20.89 -1.37
C LEU A 552 -8.60 -19.75 -2.41
N ALA A 553 -7.58 -18.91 -2.29
CA ALA A 553 -7.29 -17.86 -3.27
C ALA A 553 -7.04 -18.44 -4.67
N GLN A 554 -6.23 -19.48 -4.77
CA GLN A 554 -5.93 -20.16 -6.03
C GLN A 554 -7.20 -20.77 -6.66
N GLN A 555 -7.99 -21.49 -5.87
CA GLN A 555 -9.26 -22.08 -6.34
C GLN A 555 -10.22 -21.00 -6.86
N ASN A 556 -10.40 -19.91 -6.12
CA ASN A 556 -11.29 -18.83 -6.55
C ASN A 556 -10.78 -18.12 -7.82
N LEU A 557 -9.47 -17.88 -7.94
CA LEU A 557 -8.87 -17.27 -9.13
C LEU A 557 -8.96 -18.17 -10.36
N GLU A 558 -8.85 -19.49 -10.19
CA GLU A 558 -9.01 -20.48 -11.26
C GLU A 558 -10.45 -20.55 -11.76
N MET A 559 -11.42 -20.55 -10.84
CA MET A 559 -12.85 -20.57 -11.16
C MET A 559 -13.36 -19.25 -11.75
N LEU A 560 -12.70 -18.12 -11.45
CA LEU A 560 -13.12 -16.81 -11.95
C LEU A 560 -13.06 -16.78 -13.50
N PRO A 561 -14.17 -16.43 -14.19
CA PRO A 561 -14.20 -16.34 -15.64
C PRO A 561 -13.10 -15.43 -16.20
N ALA A 562 -12.47 -15.84 -17.31
CA ALA A 562 -11.29 -15.17 -17.88
C ALA A 562 -11.52 -13.68 -18.18
N ARG A 563 -12.73 -13.29 -18.58
CA ARG A 563 -13.11 -11.89 -18.83
C ARG A 563 -12.92 -10.99 -17.60
N TYR A 564 -13.13 -11.52 -16.39
CA TYR A 564 -12.95 -10.76 -15.14
C TYR A 564 -11.51 -10.78 -14.62
N ARG A 565 -10.66 -11.68 -15.16
CA ARG A 565 -9.21 -11.70 -14.91
C ARG A 565 -8.42 -10.77 -15.84
N ALA A 566 -9.06 -10.21 -16.86
CA ALA A 566 -8.43 -9.25 -17.76
C ALA A 566 -7.85 -8.05 -16.98
N LEU A 567 -6.75 -7.48 -17.49
CA LEU A 567 -6.06 -6.38 -16.82
C LEU A 567 -6.92 -5.11 -16.82
N ILE A 568 -7.68 -4.88 -17.89
CA ILE A 568 -8.75 -3.89 -17.97
C ILE A 568 -10.04 -4.65 -18.24
N VAL A 569 -11.10 -4.26 -17.52
CA VAL A 569 -12.43 -4.85 -17.67
C VAL A 569 -13.38 -3.80 -18.23
N GLU A 570 -14.08 -4.15 -19.30
CA GLU A 570 -15.09 -3.31 -19.95
C GLU A 570 -16.45 -3.46 -19.25
N GLU A 571 -16.86 -4.70 -18.98
CA GLU A 571 -18.12 -5.02 -18.31
C GLU A 571 -17.87 -5.52 -16.88
N PRO A 572 -18.33 -4.79 -15.84
CA PRO A 572 -18.14 -5.22 -14.47
C PRO A 572 -18.89 -6.52 -14.20
N TYR A 573 -18.42 -7.27 -13.20
CA TYR A 573 -19.17 -8.42 -12.69
C TYR A 573 -20.55 -7.97 -12.17
N PRO A 574 -21.65 -8.64 -12.56
CA PRO A 574 -22.98 -8.25 -12.11
C PRO A 574 -23.15 -8.41 -10.59
N VAL A 575 -23.45 -7.30 -9.90
CA VAL A 575 -23.83 -7.30 -8.49
C VAL A 575 -25.22 -6.71 -8.38
N ARG A 576 -26.19 -7.55 -8.00
CA ARG A 576 -27.61 -7.20 -7.90
C ARG A 576 -28.01 -6.97 -6.46
N PHE A 577 -28.77 -5.91 -6.21
CA PHE A 577 -29.39 -5.65 -4.91
C PHE A 577 -30.83 -6.20 -4.91
N SER A 578 -31.23 -6.89 -3.84
CA SER A 578 -32.61 -7.40 -3.71
C SER A 578 -33.66 -6.28 -3.73
N GLU A 579 -34.89 -6.64 -4.08
CA GLU A 579 -36.01 -5.70 -4.05
C GLU A 579 -36.25 -5.16 -2.63
N GLY A 580 -36.14 -6.00 -1.60
CA GLY A 580 -36.28 -5.59 -0.20
C GLY A 580 -35.24 -4.56 0.21
N LEU A 581 -33.97 -4.77 -0.19
CA LEU A 581 -32.90 -3.82 0.08
C LEU A 581 -33.07 -2.50 -0.68
N GLN A 582 -33.54 -2.55 -1.92
CA GLN A 582 -33.86 -1.35 -2.70
C GLN A 582 -35.03 -0.56 -2.08
N ALA A 583 -36.09 -1.26 -1.66
CA ALA A 583 -37.24 -0.66 -0.98
C ALA A 583 -36.82 0.02 0.33
N LEU A 584 -36.00 -0.66 1.15
CA LEU A 584 -35.47 -0.09 2.39
C LEU A 584 -34.64 1.17 2.13
N ARG A 585 -33.81 1.17 1.09
CA ARG A 585 -33.03 2.35 0.69
C ARG A 585 -33.94 3.53 0.33
N MET A 586 -35.01 3.29 -0.42
CA MET A 586 -35.98 4.34 -0.77
C MET A 586 -36.67 4.88 0.48
N GLN A 587 -37.17 4.01 1.36
CA GLN A 587 -37.81 4.40 2.62
C GLN A 587 -36.88 5.22 3.51
N ALA A 588 -35.65 4.75 3.73
CA ALA A 588 -34.65 5.45 4.54
C ALA A 588 -34.32 6.84 3.94
N SER A 589 -34.21 6.93 2.61
CA SER A 589 -33.92 8.19 1.93
C SER A 589 -35.07 9.20 2.07
N GLN A 590 -36.32 8.73 2.05
CA GLN A 590 -37.50 9.58 2.28
C GLN A 590 -37.54 10.11 3.72
N LEU A 591 -37.17 9.30 4.71
CA LEU A 591 -37.13 9.72 6.12
C LEU A 591 -36.12 10.87 6.34
N VAL A 592 -34.96 10.82 5.68
CA VAL A 592 -33.93 11.86 5.77
C VAL A 592 -34.31 13.13 4.99
N ASN A 593 -35.09 13.00 3.92
CA ASN A 593 -35.50 14.13 3.05
C ASN A 593 -36.81 14.79 3.46
N LYS A 594 -37.44 14.41 4.58
CA LYS A 594 -38.63 15.14 5.06
C LYS A 594 -38.22 16.59 5.38
N PRO A 595 -38.87 17.61 4.80
CA PRO A 595 -38.63 18.99 5.21
C PRO A 595 -38.95 19.11 6.69
N VAL A 596 -38.12 19.83 7.43
CA VAL A 596 -38.42 20.23 8.81
C VAL A 596 -39.79 20.94 8.74
N GLN A 597 -40.80 20.37 9.39
CA GLN A 597 -42.05 21.10 9.59
C GLN A 597 -41.69 22.29 10.47
N GLU A 598 -41.78 23.50 9.90
CA GLU A 598 -41.56 24.77 10.60
C GLU A 598 -42.53 24.96 11.77
#